data_AF-N1W2J7-F1
#
_entry.id   AF-N1W2J7-F1
#
_cell.length_a   1.000
_cell.length_b   1.000
_cell.length_c   1.000
_cell.angle_alpha   90.00
_cell.angle_beta   90.00
_cell.angle_gamma   90.00
#
_symmetry.space_group_name_H-M   'P 1'
#
loop_
_entity.id
_entity.type
_entity.pdbx_description
1 polymer ?
#
loop_
_entity_poly.entity_id
_entity_poly.type
_entity_poly.pdbx_seq_one_letter_code
_entity_poly.pdbx_strand_id
1 'polypeptide(L)'
;MGGFVNRSLILITLFVSASCARTLEVKNKESLFENCMKTFQDEVKCREFMSKSAEDIKSEEEKREEVLAQLTVEQLAGMKLRREIKDTLPGKNGNFVREFIGDPDEVKRGGDREYWIYKRPISKFSGDSPPDKEITVIFRRSFVEKVDYKKP
;
A
#
# COMPACT_ATOMS: atom_id res chain seq x y z
N MET A 1 -21.09 -7.66 -64.25
CA MET A 1 -22.16 -6.87 -63.62
C MET A 1 -23.05 -7.80 -62.83
N GLY A 2 -23.27 -7.50 -61.54
CA GLY A 2 -24.36 -7.99 -60.68
C GLY A 2 -24.31 -9.48 -60.32
N GLY A 3 -24.53 -9.92 -59.08
CA GLY A 3 -25.05 -9.24 -57.89
C GLY A 3 -25.89 -10.24 -57.08
N PHE A 4 -25.56 -10.35 -55.79
CA PHE A 4 -26.39 -10.68 -54.61
C PHE A 4 -27.43 -11.80 -54.68
N VAL A 5 -27.44 -12.70 -53.68
CA VAL A 5 -28.39 -12.68 -52.54
C VAL A 5 -27.87 -13.55 -51.36
N ASN A 6 -28.10 -12.99 -50.16
CA ASN A 6 -27.94 -13.44 -48.78
C ASN A 6 -28.22 -14.90 -48.37
N ARG A 7 -27.47 -15.35 -47.35
CA ARG A 7 -27.90 -16.16 -46.18
C ARG A 7 -26.88 -15.88 -45.06
N SER A 8 -27.11 -14.94 -44.15
CA SER A 8 -27.90 -15.02 -42.91
C SER A 8 -27.51 -16.17 -41.97
N LEU A 9 -27.22 -15.78 -40.73
CA LEU A 9 -26.91 -16.57 -39.52
C LEU A 9 -25.49 -17.17 -39.43
N ILE A 10 -24.69 -16.65 -38.49
CA ILE A 10 -24.27 -17.38 -37.27
C ILE A 10 -23.27 -16.51 -36.45
N LEU A 11 -23.62 -16.33 -35.17
CA LEU A 11 -22.77 -16.01 -34.00
C LEU A 11 -22.21 -14.59 -33.80
N ILE A 12 -23.12 -13.72 -33.35
CA ILE A 12 -22.88 -12.84 -32.20
C ILE A 12 -22.59 -13.73 -30.98
N THR A 13 -21.51 -13.44 -30.24
CA THR A 13 -21.27 -13.58 -28.78
C THR A 13 -19.85 -14.07 -28.47
N LEU A 14 -18.91 -13.13 -28.33
CA LEU A 14 -17.71 -13.31 -27.52
C LEU A 14 -17.57 -12.05 -26.66
N PHE A 15 -18.46 -11.96 -25.67
CA PHE A 15 -18.52 -10.90 -24.67
C PHE A 15 -18.74 -11.51 -23.28
N VAL A 16 -17.94 -12.50 -22.88
CA VAL A 16 -17.91 -12.96 -21.47
C VAL A 16 -16.51 -13.49 -21.13
N SER A 17 -15.60 -12.60 -20.77
CA SER A 17 -14.37 -12.97 -20.05
C SER A 17 -13.88 -11.81 -19.18
N ALA A 18 -14.76 -11.27 -18.33
CA ALA A 18 -14.35 -10.28 -17.32
C ALA A 18 -15.20 -10.38 -16.04
N SER A 19 -15.55 -11.59 -15.60
CA SER A 19 -16.19 -11.81 -14.29
C SER A 19 -15.71 -13.11 -13.66
N CYS A 20 -14.39 -13.26 -13.51
CA CYS A 20 -13.76 -14.32 -12.71
C CYS A 20 -12.73 -13.77 -11.71
N ALA A 21 -12.92 -12.53 -11.22
CA ALA A 21 -12.08 -11.99 -10.15
C ALA A 21 -12.73 -12.13 -8.76
N ARG A 22 -14.07 -12.17 -8.66
CA ARG A 22 -14.78 -12.19 -7.36
C ARG A 22 -15.09 -13.59 -6.80
N THR A 23 -14.99 -14.64 -7.61
CA THR A 23 -15.31 -16.03 -7.20
C THR A 23 -14.10 -16.84 -6.73
N LEU A 24 -12.88 -16.34 -6.93
CA LEU A 24 -11.65 -17.01 -6.48
C LEU A 24 -11.31 -16.72 -5.02
N GLU A 25 -11.64 -15.53 -4.50
CA GLU A 25 -11.36 -15.17 -3.11
C GLU A 25 -12.25 -15.94 -2.11
N VAL A 26 -13.50 -16.22 -2.47
CA VAL A 26 -14.45 -16.94 -1.59
C VAL A 26 -14.11 -18.42 -1.47
N LYS A 27 -13.68 -19.07 -2.57
CA LYS A 27 -13.29 -20.50 -2.56
C LYS A 27 -12.00 -20.80 -1.79
N ASN A 28 -11.13 -19.81 -1.63
CA ASN A 28 -9.84 -20.00 -0.95
C ASN A 28 -10.01 -20.06 0.58
N LYS A 29 -10.88 -19.23 1.17
CA LYS A 29 -11.07 -19.18 2.64
C LYS A 29 -11.70 -20.46 3.20
N GLU A 30 -12.73 -21.00 2.57
CA GLU A 30 -13.38 -22.25 3.00
C GLU A 30 -12.43 -23.45 2.90
N SER A 31 -11.68 -23.56 1.79
CA SER A 31 -10.70 -24.64 1.60
C SER A 31 -9.50 -24.53 2.54
N LEU A 32 -9.07 -23.32 2.92
CA LEU A 32 -8.04 -23.13 3.95
C LEU A 32 -8.52 -23.52 5.35
N PHE A 33 -9.78 -23.21 5.70
CA PHE A 33 -10.36 -23.60 6.98
C PHE A 33 -10.50 -25.13 7.10
N GLU A 34 -10.99 -25.79 6.05
CA GLU A 34 -11.10 -27.26 6.02
C GLU A 34 -9.73 -27.94 6.15
N ASN A 35 -8.70 -27.42 5.47
CA ASN A 35 -7.34 -27.94 5.59
C ASN A 35 -6.75 -27.69 6.98
N CYS A 36 -7.00 -26.52 7.60
CA CYS A 36 -6.58 -26.25 8.97
C CYS A 36 -7.25 -27.21 9.96
N MET A 37 -8.57 -27.40 9.85
CA MET A 37 -9.33 -28.32 10.71
C MET A 37 -8.87 -29.76 10.55
N LYS A 38 -8.49 -30.16 9.34
CA LYS A 38 -7.95 -31.49 9.06
C LYS A 38 -6.57 -31.73 9.69
N THR A 39 -5.75 -30.69 9.87
CA THR A 39 -4.40 -30.78 10.45
C THR A 39 -4.38 -30.61 11.96
N PHE A 40 -5.13 -29.64 12.51
CA PHE A 40 -5.03 -29.27 13.92
C PHE A 40 -6.22 -29.73 14.77
N GLN A 41 -7.36 -30.08 14.15
CA GLN A 41 -8.61 -30.53 14.81
C GLN A 41 -9.08 -29.64 15.97
N ASP A 42 -8.61 -28.40 16.02
CA ASP A 42 -8.88 -27.46 17.08
C ASP A 42 -9.51 -26.22 16.43
N GLU A 43 -10.84 -26.12 16.57
CA GLU A 43 -11.61 -25.05 15.95
C GLU A 43 -11.18 -23.66 16.46
N VAL A 44 -10.68 -23.55 17.69
CA VAL A 44 -10.23 -22.28 18.25
C VAL A 44 -8.95 -21.84 17.57
N LYS A 45 -7.98 -22.74 17.39
CA LYS A 45 -6.73 -22.45 16.65
C LYS A 45 -6.99 -22.15 15.18
N CYS A 46 -7.92 -22.84 14.53
CA CYS A 46 -8.23 -22.58 13.12
C CYS A 46 -8.99 -21.28 12.91
N ARG A 47 -9.89 -20.89 13.83
CA ARG A 47 -10.49 -19.56 13.82
C ARG A 47 -9.47 -18.46 14.07
N GLU A 48 -8.52 -18.67 14.98
CA GLU A 48 -7.42 -17.73 15.23
C GLU A 48 -6.44 -17.62 14.05
N PHE A 49 -6.14 -18.73 13.38
CA PHE A 49 -5.33 -18.74 12.15
C PHE A 49 -6.04 -18.00 11.01
N MET A 50 -7.36 -18.17 10.90
CA MET A 50 -8.18 -17.47 9.92
C MET A 50 -8.35 -15.98 10.21
N SER A 51 -8.46 -15.59 11.49
CA SER A 51 -8.50 -14.17 11.86
C SER A 51 -7.16 -13.49 11.58
N LYS A 52 -6.03 -14.16 11.88
CA LYS A 52 -4.68 -13.68 11.50
C LYS A 52 -4.54 -13.55 9.98
N SER A 53 -5.02 -14.55 9.24
CA SER A 53 -5.03 -14.50 7.77
C SER A 53 -5.92 -13.37 7.23
N ALA A 54 -7.03 -13.05 7.90
CA ALA A 54 -7.90 -11.94 7.52
C ALA A 54 -7.28 -10.56 7.81
N GLU A 55 -6.52 -10.43 8.91
CA GLU A 55 -5.72 -9.23 9.21
C GLU A 55 -4.58 -9.03 8.20
N ASP A 56 -3.99 -10.12 7.71
CA ASP A 56 -3.00 -10.10 6.64
C ASP A 56 -3.60 -9.75 5.27
N ILE A 57 -4.90 -10.02 5.05
CA ILE A 57 -5.64 -9.69 3.81
C ILE A 57 -6.11 -8.23 3.77
N LYS A 58 -6.14 -7.50 4.89
CA LYS A 58 -6.46 -6.06 4.87
C LYS A 58 -5.49 -5.34 3.95
N SER A 59 -6.04 -4.59 3.00
CA SER A 59 -5.21 -3.85 2.04
C SER A 59 -4.36 -2.81 2.78
N GLU A 60 -3.18 -2.47 2.24
CA GLU A 60 -2.34 -1.38 2.79
C GLU A 60 -3.11 -0.05 2.93
N GLU A 61 -4.19 0.12 2.15
CA GLU A 61 -5.07 1.28 2.20
C GLU A 61 -6.01 1.25 3.42
N GLU A 62 -6.63 0.10 3.74
CA GLU A 62 -7.44 -0.07 4.96
C GLU A 62 -6.61 0.09 6.24
N LYS A 63 -5.42 -0.51 6.29
CA LYS A 63 -4.49 -0.34 7.42
C LYS A 63 -4.12 1.13 7.62
N ARG A 64 -4.00 1.88 6.52
CA ARG A 64 -3.69 3.31 6.56
C ARG A 64 -4.89 4.15 7.00
N GLU A 65 -6.10 3.84 6.56
CA GLU A 65 -7.31 4.52 7.03
C GLU A 65 -7.52 4.32 8.53
N GLU A 66 -7.28 3.12 9.06
CA GLU A 66 -7.33 2.85 10.49
C GLU A 66 -6.31 3.69 11.27
N VAL A 67 -5.07 3.79 10.77
CA VAL A 67 -4.04 4.65 11.38
C VAL A 67 -4.43 6.11 11.30
N LEU A 68 -4.98 6.58 10.18
CA LEU A 68 -5.43 7.97 10.02
C LEU A 68 -6.61 8.30 10.95
N ALA A 69 -7.54 7.37 11.13
CA ALA A 69 -8.69 7.51 12.01
C ALA A 69 -8.31 7.54 13.50
N GLN A 70 -7.18 6.91 13.85
CA GLN A 70 -6.64 6.92 15.22
C GLN A 70 -5.81 8.16 15.54
N LEU A 71 -5.42 8.97 14.54
CA LEU A 71 -4.64 10.18 14.79
C LEU A 71 -5.51 11.27 15.40
N THR A 72 -5.04 11.79 16.52
CA THR A 72 -5.63 12.97 17.15
C THR A 72 -5.41 14.22 16.29
N VAL A 73 -6.26 15.23 16.45
CA VAL A 73 -6.14 16.53 15.76
C VAL A 73 -4.78 17.18 16.04
N GLU A 74 -4.23 16.98 17.24
CA GLU A 74 -2.92 17.48 17.64
C GLU A 74 -1.77 16.78 16.88
N GLN A 75 -1.87 15.47 16.67
CA GLN A 75 -0.89 14.72 15.89
C GLN A 75 -0.96 15.08 14.40
N LEU A 76 -2.14 15.40 13.87
CA LEU A 76 -2.33 15.94 12.52
C LEU A 76 -1.80 17.38 12.37
N ALA A 77 -1.90 18.18 13.43
CA ALA A 77 -1.38 19.55 13.47
C ALA A 77 0.16 19.57 13.56
N GLY A 78 0.77 18.64 14.29
CA GLY A 78 2.22 18.50 14.46
C GLY A 78 2.99 17.91 13.25
N MET A 79 2.29 17.54 12.18
CA MET A 79 2.92 17.00 10.97
C MET A 79 3.79 18.03 10.26
N LYS A 80 4.95 17.59 9.77
CA LYS A 80 5.89 18.44 9.06
C LYS A 80 5.36 18.83 7.68
N LEU A 81 5.64 20.06 7.26
CA LEU A 81 5.29 20.47 5.90
C LEU A 81 6.22 19.78 4.91
N ARG A 82 5.65 19.23 3.83
CA ARG A 82 6.42 18.59 2.77
C ARG A 82 7.53 19.49 2.23
N ARG A 83 7.26 20.79 2.13
CA ARG A 83 8.24 21.79 1.71
C ARG A 83 9.41 21.87 2.70
N GLU A 84 9.13 21.90 4.00
CA GLU A 84 10.16 21.93 5.05
C GLU A 84 11.08 20.71 4.95
N ILE A 85 10.52 19.52 4.75
CA ILE A 85 11.30 18.28 4.57
C ILE A 85 12.17 18.35 3.32
N LYS A 86 11.60 18.77 2.18
CA LYS A 86 12.33 18.89 0.91
C LYS A 86 13.45 19.93 0.95
N ASP A 87 13.28 20.99 1.72
CA ASP A 87 14.26 22.07 1.81
C ASP A 87 15.35 21.76 2.86
N THR A 88 15.01 21.00 3.91
CA THR A 88 15.92 20.77 5.05
C THR A 88 16.77 19.50 4.92
N LEU A 89 16.21 18.41 4.39
CA LEU A 89 16.88 17.11 4.37
C LEU A 89 18.02 16.96 3.36
N PRO A 90 17.97 17.53 2.14
CA PRO A 90 19.06 17.37 1.18
C PRO A 90 20.43 17.79 1.74
N GLY A 91 21.44 16.95 1.54
CA GLY A 91 22.80 17.15 2.06
C GLY A 91 22.98 16.77 3.53
N LYS A 92 21.93 16.36 4.25
CA LYS A 92 22.04 15.87 5.64
C LYS A 92 22.39 14.39 5.68
N ASN A 93 22.90 13.94 6.83
CA ASN A 93 23.21 12.53 7.06
C ASN A 93 22.00 11.78 7.65
N GLY A 94 22.09 10.45 7.72
CA GLY A 94 21.02 9.62 8.25
C GLY A 94 20.64 9.91 9.71
N ASN A 95 21.60 10.32 10.55
CA ASN A 95 21.32 10.64 11.95
C ASN A 95 20.40 11.85 12.07
N PHE A 96 20.69 12.92 11.33
CA PHE A 96 19.84 14.11 11.28
C PHE A 96 18.44 13.78 10.77
N VAL A 97 18.32 12.91 9.77
CA VAL A 97 17.02 12.50 9.23
C VAL A 97 16.18 11.79 10.31
N ARG A 98 16.78 10.91 11.11
CA ARG A 98 16.08 10.23 12.22
C ARG A 98 15.66 11.19 13.32
N GLU A 99 16.51 12.16 13.67
CA GLU A 99 16.15 13.19 14.64
C GLU A 99 15.02 14.10 14.13
N PHE A 100 14.97 14.35 12.82
CA PHE A 100 14.01 15.28 12.22
C PHE A 100 12.63 14.67 11.94
N ILE A 101 12.57 13.44 11.42
CA ILE A 101 11.30 12.77 11.03
C ILE A 101 11.12 11.36 11.62
N GLY A 102 12.08 10.89 12.42
CA GLY A 102 12.05 9.57 13.03
C GLY A 102 12.64 8.46 12.16
N ASP A 103 12.52 7.23 12.66
CA ASP A 103 12.99 6.03 11.98
C ASP A 103 12.12 5.67 10.77
N PRO A 104 12.73 5.12 9.70
CA PRO A 104 12.00 4.67 8.52
C PRO A 104 11.24 3.36 8.78
N ASP A 105 10.13 3.17 8.06
CA ASP A 105 9.35 1.93 8.11
C ASP A 105 10.04 0.81 7.32
N GLU A 106 10.60 1.18 6.16
CA GLU A 106 11.37 0.25 5.31
C GLU A 106 12.67 0.91 4.86
N VAL A 107 13.73 0.11 4.78
CA VAL A 107 15.01 0.52 4.19
C VAL A 107 15.34 -0.39 3.03
N LYS A 108 15.44 0.16 1.83
CA LYS A 108 15.85 -0.55 0.61
C LYS A 108 17.22 -0.05 0.17
N ARG A 109 18.08 -0.95 -0.32
CA ARG A 109 19.41 -0.61 -0.83
C ARG A 109 19.52 -1.03 -2.29
N GLY A 110 20.09 -0.16 -3.11
CA GLY A 110 20.28 -0.41 -4.52
C GLY A 110 21.52 0.32 -5.05
N GLY A 111 22.56 -0.45 -5.38
CA GLY A 111 23.81 0.10 -5.91
C GLY A 111 24.48 1.07 -4.93
N ASP A 112 24.67 2.32 -5.36
CA ASP A 112 25.24 3.41 -4.55
C ASP A 112 24.20 4.20 -3.74
N ARG A 113 22.93 3.77 -3.79
CA ARG A 113 21.80 4.44 -3.15
C ARG A 113 21.15 3.61 -2.04
N GLU A 114 20.63 4.31 -1.05
CA GLU A 114 19.80 3.77 0.01
C GLU A 114 18.49 4.57 0.07
N TYR A 115 17.37 3.88 0.22
CA TYR A 115 16.02 4.42 0.14
C TYR A 115 15.35 4.16 1.49
N TRP A 116 15.10 5.22 2.25
CA TRP A 116 14.37 5.16 3.51
C TRP A 116 12.93 5.54 3.24
N ILE A 117 12.01 4.61 3.45
CA ILE A 117 10.61 4.73 3.08
C ILE A 117 9.79 4.89 4.36
N TYR A 118 8.94 5.91 4.34
CA TYR A 118 8.03 6.27 5.41
C TYR A 118 6.60 6.21 4.87
N LYS A 119 5.83 5.20 5.28
CA LYS A 119 4.41 5.02 4.97
C LYS A 119 3.51 5.68 6.02
N ARG A 120 4.05 5.95 7.21
CA ARG A 120 3.34 6.68 8.28
C ARG A 120 3.02 8.11 7.84
N PRO A 121 1.92 8.69 8.32
CA PRO A 121 1.56 10.07 8.00
C PRO A 121 2.47 11.05 8.75
N ILE A 122 3.63 11.35 8.17
CA ILE A 122 4.63 12.26 8.75
C ILE A 122 4.72 13.61 8.02
N SER A 123 4.17 13.72 6.81
CA SER A 123 4.11 14.98 6.07
C SER A 123 2.76 15.28 5.45
N LYS A 124 2.53 16.57 5.23
CA LYS A 124 1.37 17.11 4.49
C LYS A 124 1.77 18.25 3.57
N PHE A 125 0.93 18.57 2.58
CA PHE A 125 1.18 19.67 1.64
C PHE A 125 1.03 21.04 2.31
N SER A 126 -0.05 21.23 3.05
CA SER A 126 -0.45 22.45 3.76
C SER A 126 -1.22 22.10 5.04
N GLY A 127 -1.55 23.11 5.87
CA GLY A 127 -2.25 22.93 7.15
C GLY A 127 -3.51 22.06 7.05
N ASP A 128 -4.32 22.34 6.03
CA ASP A 128 -5.65 21.73 5.81
C ASP A 128 -5.62 20.53 4.84
N SER A 129 -4.46 20.21 4.27
CA SER A 129 -4.35 19.11 3.30
C SER A 129 -4.26 17.75 3.99
N PRO A 130 -4.80 16.68 3.38
CA PRO A 130 -4.57 15.32 3.85
C PRO A 130 -3.06 14.97 3.81
N PRO A 131 -2.61 14.07 4.71
CA PRO A 131 -1.23 13.66 4.78
C PRO A 131 -0.81 12.85 3.54
N ASP A 132 0.48 12.94 3.22
CA ASP A 132 1.12 12.16 2.16
C ASP A 132 0.97 10.66 2.41
N LYS A 133 0.93 9.87 1.32
CA LYS A 133 0.88 8.39 1.41
C LYS A 133 2.22 7.81 1.75
N GLU A 134 3.27 8.44 1.25
CA GLU A 134 4.62 7.95 1.43
C GLU A 134 5.62 9.08 1.25
N ILE A 135 6.70 9.04 2.02
CA ILE A 135 7.92 9.79 1.77
C ILE A 135 9.04 8.80 1.56
N THR A 136 9.84 9.01 0.52
CA THR A 136 11.09 8.28 0.31
C THR A 136 12.26 9.26 0.40
N VAL A 137 13.11 9.09 1.40
CA VAL A 137 14.38 9.80 1.52
C VAL A 137 15.45 8.97 0.82
N ILE A 138 16.07 9.55 -0.21
CA ILE A 138 17.06 8.87 -1.04
C ILE A 138 18.44 9.35 -0.62
N PHE A 139 19.26 8.43 -0.16
CA PHE A 139 20.65 8.65 0.20
C PHE A 139 21.57 8.21 -0.93
N ARG A 140 22.67 8.95 -1.08
CA ARG A 140 23.82 8.58 -1.91
C ARG A 140 25.08 8.82 -1.10
N ARG A 141 25.93 7.79 -0.97
CA ARG A 141 27.15 7.86 -0.14
C ARG A 141 26.90 8.41 1.28
N SER A 142 25.83 7.95 1.92
CA SER A 142 25.43 8.31 3.29
C SER A 142 24.84 9.71 3.50
N PHE A 143 24.67 10.51 2.44
CA PHE A 143 24.00 11.82 2.49
C PHE A 143 22.71 11.79 1.69
N VAL A 144 21.70 12.55 2.14
CA VAL A 144 20.44 12.70 1.41
C VAL A 144 20.71 13.39 0.08
N GLU A 145 20.45 12.69 -1.02
CA GLU A 145 20.48 13.22 -2.38
C GLU A 145 19.19 14.00 -2.67
N LYS A 146 18.03 13.40 -2.39
CA LYS A 146 16.72 14.00 -2.61
C LYS A 146 15.63 13.33 -1.78
N VAL A 147 14.47 13.97 -1.73
CA VAL A 147 13.26 13.46 -1.07
C VAL A 147 12.14 13.38 -2.11
N ASP A 148 11.63 12.18 -2.32
CA ASP A 148 10.46 11.90 -3.14
C ASP A 148 9.23 11.69 -2.23
N TYR A 149 8.04 11.90 -2.78
CA TYR A 149 6.79 11.77 -2.02
C TYR A 149 5.66 11.28 -2.91
N LYS A 150 4.70 10.57 -2.29
CA LYS A 150 3.46 10.13 -2.92
C LYS A 150 2.30 10.93 -2.34
N LYS A 151 1.69 11.76 -3.20
CA LYS A 151 0.51 12.56 -2.84
C LYS A 151 -0.66 11.66 -2.42
N PRO A 152 -1.53 12.14 -1.50
CA PRO A 152 -2.74 11.44 -1.08
C PRO A 152 -3.60 10.97 -2.27
#